data_AF-A0A2G2VME2-F1
#
_entry.id   AF-A0A2G2VME2-F1
#
_cell.length_a   1.000
_cell.length_b   1.000
_cell.length_c   1.000
_cell.angle_alpha   90.00
_cell.angle_beta   90.00
_cell.angle_gamma   90.00
#
_symmetry.space_group_name_H-M   'P 1'
#
loop_
_entity.id
_entity.type
_entity.pdbx_description
1 polymer ?
#
loop_
_entity_poly.entity_id
_entity_poly.type
_entity_poly.pdbx_seq_one_letter_code
_entity_poly.pdbx_strand_id
1 'polypeptide(L)'
;MIILWLTAIIPQLKFSPCSQFQHVCDGTTAVQLLVLFSSFGFISLGAGFIRPCSIIFSADQLEEKENPENQKLIESYFNCYYASVGISIVLAVTVVTYSQDRYGWQVGFGVPVILMFISVLMFLIGSPFYVKVKAKESLFIGLLQAVVAAFRKRNSSLPLTDSCDDCYYRPRESELLAPSNDFRSLNRAYMIQDPQRDLNPDGSASNPWSLCSVEHAESLKALIRVLPMWSTGFMIFVTARQFSFSVLQTKTMDRHIFPQFEVPAASFSVFMMIAFTIWIIIYDSVLVSLLSKYTGWPGGLSPVIRMGTGLIVSCMSMVFSAITESVRRQRAIEEGHEDDPSAIVNMSAMWLVPQYALLGVAEAAHGVGQIEFFYSLFPKSMSSIASAMYTTGLLHRV
;
A
#
# COMPACT_ATOMS: atom_id res chain seq x y z
N MET A 1 7.37 15.50 -9.93
CA MET A 1 8.10 14.87 -11.05
C MET A 1 8.94 15.88 -11.82
N ILE A 2 8.41 17.02 -12.29
CA ILE A 2 9.18 18.04 -13.01
C ILE A 2 10.41 18.52 -12.21
N ILE A 3 10.24 18.83 -10.92
CA ILE A 3 11.34 19.26 -10.04
C ILE A 3 12.45 18.19 -9.99
N LEU A 4 12.09 16.91 -9.88
CA LEU A 4 13.04 15.79 -9.90
C LEU A 4 13.74 15.65 -11.26
N TRP A 5 13.05 15.94 -12.36
CA TRP A 5 13.68 15.92 -13.68
C TRP A 5 14.67 17.08 -13.86
N LEU A 6 14.34 18.27 -13.32
CA LEU A 6 15.22 19.44 -13.34
C LEU A 6 16.53 19.20 -12.58
N THR A 7 16.55 18.39 -11.52
CA THR A 7 17.81 18.04 -10.83
C THR A 7 18.77 17.23 -11.70
N ALA A 8 18.26 16.52 -12.73
CA ALA A 8 19.09 15.80 -13.69
C ALA A 8 19.56 16.69 -14.88
N ILE A 9 18.85 17.78 -15.16
CA ILE A 9 19.14 18.69 -16.30
C ILE A 9 20.04 19.85 -15.89
N ILE A 10 19.70 20.53 -14.79
CA ILE A 10 20.36 21.78 -14.39
C ILE A 10 21.74 21.46 -13.79
N PRO A 11 22.85 21.94 -14.39
CA PRO A 11 24.21 21.62 -13.92
C PRO A 11 24.47 21.98 -12.45
N GLN A 12 23.87 23.07 -11.96
CA GLN A 12 24.00 23.53 -10.57
C GLN A 12 23.30 22.59 -9.56
N LEU A 13 22.27 21.87 -10.01
CA LEU A 13 21.53 20.90 -9.19
C LEU A 13 22.02 19.46 -9.41
N LYS A 14 22.84 19.24 -10.44
CA LYS A 14 23.41 17.94 -10.75
C LYS A 14 24.50 17.62 -9.73
N PHE A 15 24.50 16.39 -9.25
CA PHE A 15 25.58 15.86 -8.45
C PHE A 15 26.85 15.81 -9.31
N SER A 16 27.92 16.45 -8.84
CA SER A 16 29.23 16.38 -9.49
C SER A 16 29.71 14.93 -9.46
N PRO A 17 30.06 14.32 -10.61
CA PRO A 17 30.61 12.97 -10.60
C PRO A 17 31.95 12.98 -9.85
N CYS A 18 32.09 12.08 -8.88
CA CYS A 18 33.38 11.86 -8.26
C CYS A 18 34.34 11.31 -9.31
N SER A 19 35.47 11.96 -9.53
CA SER A 19 36.51 11.39 -10.37
C SER A 19 37.10 10.17 -9.64
N GLN A 20 37.32 9.09 -10.37
CA GLN A 20 37.79 7.80 -9.87
C GLN A 20 39.19 7.86 -9.18
N PHE A 21 39.83 9.04 -9.19
CA PHE A 21 41.17 9.32 -8.69
C PHE A 21 41.21 10.27 -7.48
N GLN A 22 40.06 10.66 -6.92
CA GLN A 22 40.00 11.61 -5.81
C GLN A 22 39.34 10.94 -4.59
N HIS A 23 40.15 10.61 -3.58
CA HIS A 23 39.71 9.99 -2.32
C HIS A 23 38.75 10.87 -1.48
N VAL A 24 38.57 12.14 -1.86
CA VAL A 24 37.66 13.09 -1.21
C VAL A 24 36.71 13.64 -2.26
N CYS A 25 35.48 13.14 -2.23
CA CYS A 25 34.37 13.72 -2.98
C CYS A 25 33.90 14.99 -2.29
N ASP A 26 33.72 16.08 -3.03
CA ASP A 26 32.96 17.22 -2.51
C ASP A 26 31.54 16.75 -2.18
N GLY A 27 31.17 16.87 -0.91
CA GLY A 27 29.87 16.47 -0.41
C GLY A 27 28.75 17.22 -1.11
N THR A 28 27.58 16.59 -1.20
CA THR A 28 26.39 17.22 -1.77
C THR A 28 26.05 18.50 -1.02
N THR A 29 25.74 19.58 -1.76
CA THR A 29 25.32 20.84 -1.13
C THR A 29 23.95 20.69 -0.46
N ALA A 30 23.73 21.40 0.65
CA ALA A 30 22.44 21.39 1.35
C ALA A 30 21.26 21.80 0.43
N VAL A 31 21.51 22.69 -0.54
CA VAL A 31 20.51 23.13 -1.52
C VAL A 31 20.11 22.01 -2.47
N GLN A 32 21.09 21.24 -3.00
CA GLN A 32 20.81 20.08 -3.86
C GLN A 32 19.97 19.03 -3.13
N LEU A 33 20.32 18.75 -1.87
CA LEU A 33 19.59 17.80 -1.03
C LEU A 33 18.16 18.28 -0.73
N LEU A 34 17.98 19.57 -0.40
CA LEU A 34 16.67 20.16 -0.12
C LEU A 34 15.76 20.11 -1.34
N VAL A 35 16.27 20.44 -2.53
CA VAL A 35 15.49 20.36 -3.78
C VAL A 35 15.10 18.91 -4.08
N LEU A 36 16.04 17.97 -3.91
CA LEU A 36 15.77 16.55 -4.11
C LEU A 36 14.69 16.02 -3.17
N PHE A 37 14.82 16.26 -1.86
CA PHE A 37 13.83 15.79 -0.88
C PHE A 37 12.47 16.48 -1.04
N SER A 38 12.45 17.77 -1.36
CA SER A 38 11.20 18.46 -1.68
C SER A 38 10.52 17.80 -2.88
N SER A 39 11.28 17.42 -3.91
CA SER A 39 10.75 16.74 -5.10
C SER A 39 10.12 15.38 -4.76
N PHE A 40 10.76 14.58 -3.90
CA PHE A 40 10.19 13.32 -3.41
C PHE A 40 8.95 13.54 -2.54
N GLY A 41 8.96 14.56 -1.68
CA GLY A 41 7.80 14.95 -0.89
C GLY A 41 6.58 15.27 -1.75
N PHE A 42 6.74 16.09 -2.80
CA PHE A 42 5.65 16.40 -3.73
C PHE A 42 5.18 15.20 -4.54
N ILE A 43 6.10 14.31 -4.97
CA ILE A 43 5.73 13.08 -5.68
C ILE A 43 4.92 12.15 -4.78
N SER A 44 5.36 11.97 -3.53
CA SER A 44 4.66 11.14 -2.55
C SER A 44 3.27 11.69 -2.23
N LEU A 45 3.16 13.01 -2.01
CA LEU A 45 1.88 13.68 -1.77
C LEU A 45 0.91 13.49 -2.95
N GLY A 46 1.37 13.73 -4.19
CA GLY A 46 0.56 13.54 -5.39
C GLY A 46 0.11 12.09 -5.58
N ALA A 47 1.03 11.13 -5.43
CA ALA A 47 0.72 9.71 -5.55
C ALA A 47 -0.26 9.23 -4.46
N GLY A 48 -0.13 9.74 -3.23
CA GLY A 48 -0.99 9.43 -2.10
C GLY A 48 -2.44 9.89 -2.29
N PHE A 49 -2.66 11.05 -2.93
CA PHE A 49 -4.02 11.53 -3.23
C PHE A 49 -4.64 10.87 -4.45
N ILE A 50 -3.87 10.67 -5.53
CA ILE A 50 -4.44 10.19 -6.80
C ILE A 50 -4.86 8.73 -6.71
N ARG A 51 -4.05 7.86 -6.10
CA ARG A 51 -4.30 6.40 -6.08
C ARG A 51 -5.66 6.00 -5.49
N PRO A 52 -6.04 6.37 -4.26
CA PRO A 52 -7.32 5.97 -3.68
C PRO A 52 -8.51 6.63 -4.39
N CYS A 53 -8.37 7.85 -4.87
CA CYS A 53 -9.46 8.58 -5.53
C CYS A 53 -9.73 8.06 -6.95
N SER A 54 -8.68 7.70 -7.70
CA SER A 54 -8.81 7.31 -9.11
C SER A 54 -9.67 6.05 -9.31
N ILE A 55 -9.47 5.02 -8.49
CA ILE A 55 -10.20 3.75 -8.59
C ILE A 55 -11.68 3.95 -8.27
N ILE A 56 -11.98 4.65 -7.18
CA ILE A 56 -13.35 4.93 -6.75
C ILE A 56 -14.05 5.84 -7.78
N PHE A 57 -13.38 6.89 -8.22
CA PHE A 57 -13.91 7.81 -9.24
C PHE A 57 -14.28 7.09 -10.53
N SER A 58 -13.45 6.16 -11.00
CA SER A 58 -13.76 5.36 -12.19
C SER A 58 -14.91 4.39 -11.96
N ALA A 59 -15.03 3.79 -10.77
CA ALA A 59 -16.16 2.93 -10.43
C ALA A 59 -17.48 3.73 -10.43
N ASP A 60 -17.46 4.96 -9.91
CA ASP A 60 -18.62 5.87 -9.92
C ASP A 60 -19.11 6.21 -11.35
N GLN A 61 -18.24 6.14 -12.36
CA GLN A 61 -18.63 6.38 -13.76
C GLN A 61 -19.42 5.22 -14.37
N LEU A 62 -19.25 4.01 -13.82
CA LEU A 62 -19.85 2.78 -14.33
C LEU A 62 -21.08 2.34 -13.54
N GLU A 63 -21.34 2.94 -12.38
CA GLU A 63 -22.46 2.56 -11.52
C GLU A 63 -23.80 2.99 -12.11
N GLU A 64 -24.40 2.11 -12.91
CA GLU A 64 -25.76 2.29 -13.45
C GLU A 64 -26.78 1.47 -12.64
N LYS A 65 -27.54 2.14 -11.76
CA LYS A 65 -28.46 1.48 -10.81
C LYS A 65 -29.61 0.71 -11.45
N GLU A 66 -29.94 1.00 -12.71
CA GLU A 66 -31.07 0.40 -13.42
C GLU A 66 -30.68 -0.79 -14.29
N ASN A 67 -29.37 -1.05 -14.47
CA ASN A 67 -28.89 -2.09 -15.36
C ASN A 67 -28.69 -3.44 -14.61
N PRO A 68 -29.39 -4.52 -14.99
CA PRO A 68 -29.25 -5.83 -14.34
C PRO A 68 -27.87 -6.48 -14.57
N GLU A 69 -27.09 -6.02 -15.56
CA GLU A 69 -25.74 -6.50 -15.84
C GLU A 69 -24.62 -5.64 -15.23
N ASN A 70 -24.98 -4.60 -14.46
CA ASN A 70 -24.03 -3.64 -13.89
C ASN A 70 -22.91 -4.33 -13.09
N GLN A 71 -23.24 -5.37 -12.32
CA GLN A 71 -22.23 -6.11 -11.54
C GLN A 71 -21.16 -6.77 -12.43
N LYS A 72 -21.56 -7.41 -13.53
CA LYS A 72 -20.62 -8.05 -14.47
C LYS A 72 -19.73 -7.01 -15.17
N LEU A 73 -20.30 -5.86 -15.51
CA LEU A 73 -19.57 -4.75 -16.12
C LEU A 73 -18.48 -4.22 -15.17
N ILE A 74 -18.85 -3.99 -13.90
CA ILE A 74 -17.93 -3.53 -12.86
C ILE A 74 -16.80 -4.56 -12.61
N GLU A 75 -17.14 -5.85 -12.50
CA GLU A 75 -16.15 -6.93 -12.33
C GLU A 75 -15.17 -7.01 -13.52
N SER A 76 -15.69 -6.91 -14.74
CA SER A 76 -14.86 -6.90 -15.96
C SER A 76 -13.93 -5.68 -16.00
N TYR A 77 -14.44 -4.50 -15.62
CA TYR A 77 -13.65 -3.28 -15.50
C TYR A 77 -12.48 -3.45 -14.51
N PHE A 78 -12.75 -3.97 -13.31
CA PHE A 78 -11.69 -4.20 -12.32
C PHE A 78 -10.64 -5.18 -12.84
N ASN A 79 -11.05 -6.28 -13.47
CA ASN A 79 -10.13 -7.23 -14.07
C ASN A 79 -9.24 -6.58 -15.15
N CYS A 80 -9.84 -5.80 -16.06
CA CYS A 80 -9.10 -5.08 -17.09
C CYS A 80 -8.14 -4.03 -16.48
N TYR A 81 -8.60 -3.28 -15.48
CA TYR A 81 -7.81 -2.31 -14.75
C TYR A 81 -6.57 -2.96 -14.13
N TYR A 82 -6.74 -4.04 -13.35
CA TYR A 82 -5.61 -4.72 -12.71
C TYR A 82 -4.65 -5.36 -13.73
N ALA A 83 -5.16 -5.92 -14.83
CA ALA A 83 -4.32 -6.41 -15.92
C ALA A 83 -3.48 -5.28 -16.54
N SER A 84 -4.09 -4.12 -16.80
CA SER A 84 -3.42 -2.94 -17.35
C SER A 84 -2.34 -2.39 -16.41
N VAL A 85 -2.61 -2.37 -15.10
CA VAL A 85 -1.64 -1.97 -14.08
C VAL A 85 -0.46 -2.94 -14.05
N GLY A 86 -0.73 -4.26 -14.10
CA GLY A 86 0.31 -5.28 -14.14
C GLY A 86 1.27 -5.10 -15.33
N ILE A 87 0.72 -4.93 -16.55
CA ILE A 87 1.50 -4.67 -17.76
C ILE A 87 2.31 -3.37 -17.62
N SER A 88 1.69 -2.31 -17.09
CA SER A 88 2.34 -1.01 -16.89
C SER A 88 3.52 -1.09 -15.92
N ILE A 89 3.39 -1.86 -14.83
CA ILE A 89 4.47 -2.10 -13.87
C ILE A 89 5.63 -2.84 -14.56
N VAL A 90 5.35 -3.91 -15.31
CA VAL A 90 6.37 -4.66 -16.05
C VAL A 90 7.13 -3.76 -17.02
N LEU A 91 6.41 -2.94 -17.81
CA LEU A 91 7.03 -1.97 -18.72
C LEU A 91 7.88 -0.92 -17.97
N ALA A 92 7.41 -0.44 -16.82
CA ALA A 92 8.15 0.51 -16.01
C ALA A 92 9.46 -0.08 -15.45
N VAL A 93 9.42 -1.29 -14.89
CA VAL A 93 10.62 -1.93 -14.29
C VAL A 93 11.57 -2.53 -15.31
N THR A 94 11.21 -2.56 -16.60
CA THR A 94 12.06 -3.07 -17.69
C THR A 94 12.49 -1.95 -18.63
N VAL A 95 11.57 -1.32 -19.35
CA VAL A 95 11.87 -0.34 -20.41
C VAL A 95 12.36 0.98 -19.82
N VAL A 96 11.69 1.49 -18.78
CA VAL A 96 12.05 2.78 -18.17
C VAL A 96 13.37 2.65 -17.39
N THR A 97 13.54 1.56 -16.63
CA THR A 97 14.80 1.27 -15.92
C THR A 97 15.96 1.00 -16.86
N TYR A 98 15.75 0.30 -17.99
CA TYR A 98 16.76 0.13 -19.02
C TYR A 98 17.17 1.47 -19.63
N SER A 99 16.19 2.34 -19.91
CA SER A 99 16.46 3.68 -20.41
C SER A 99 17.22 4.54 -19.39
N GLN A 100 16.89 4.42 -18.10
CA GLN A 100 17.60 5.06 -16.98
C GLN A 100 19.06 4.63 -16.90
N ASP A 101 19.33 3.31 -17.00
CA ASP A 101 20.68 2.75 -16.88
C ASP A 101 21.53 3.10 -18.11
N ARG A 102 20.96 3.04 -19.33
CA ARG A 102 21.72 3.24 -20.58
C ARG A 102 21.87 4.69 -20.99
N TYR A 103 20.83 5.51 -20.86
CA TYR A 103 20.81 6.91 -21.34
C TYR A 103 20.86 7.93 -20.19
N GLY A 104 20.91 7.45 -18.94
CA GLY A 104 21.04 8.27 -17.75
C GLY A 104 19.71 8.86 -17.22
N TRP A 105 19.83 9.52 -16.07
CA TRP A 105 18.70 10.04 -15.30
C TRP A 105 17.87 11.12 -16.01
N GLN A 106 18.46 11.83 -16.99
CA GLN A 106 17.76 12.85 -17.77
C GLN A 106 16.62 12.23 -18.60
N VAL A 107 16.91 11.19 -19.38
CA VAL A 107 15.89 10.46 -20.14
C VAL A 107 14.97 9.70 -19.19
N GLY A 108 15.58 9.09 -18.17
CA GLY A 108 14.89 8.27 -17.19
C GLY A 108 13.79 8.95 -16.38
N PHE A 109 13.97 10.22 -16.00
CA PHE A 109 12.93 11.01 -15.33
C PHE A 109 12.02 11.76 -16.32
N GLY A 110 12.52 12.05 -17.53
CA GLY A 110 11.74 12.72 -18.57
C GLY A 110 10.54 11.89 -19.05
N VAL A 111 10.73 10.57 -19.25
CA VAL A 111 9.67 9.67 -19.72
C VAL A 111 8.45 9.69 -18.78
N PRO A 112 8.58 9.46 -17.44
CA PRO A 112 7.45 9.59 -16.52
C PRO A 112 6.81 10.99 -16.48
N VAL A 113 7.58 12.06 -16.62
CA VAL A 113 7.05 13.44 -16.66
C VAL A 113 6.12 13.63 -17.85
N ILE A 114 6.54 13.18 -19.04
CA ILE A 114 5.75 13.29 -20.27
C ILE A 114 4.47 12.45 -20.16
N LEU A 115 4.58 11.21 -19.69
CA LEU A 115 3.42 10.34 -19.51
C LEU A 115 2.41 10.91 -18.50
N MET A 116 2.89 11.48 -17.39
CA MET A 116 2.03 12.14 -16.41
C MET A 116 1.35 13.38 -16.98
N PHE A 117 2.07 14.18 -17.77
CA PHE A 117 1.50 15.34 -18.45
C PHE A 117 0.37 14.95 -19.41
N ILE A 118 0.59 13.91 -20.22
CA ILE A 118 -0.43 13.37 -21.13
C ILE A 118 -1.64 12.86 -20.34
N SER A 119 -1.41 12.13 -19.24
CA SER A 119 -2.48 11.62 -18.37
C SER A 119 -3.35 12.75 -17.80
N VAL A 120 -2.74 13.81 -17.27
CA VAL A 120 -3.46 14.98 -16.75
C VAL A 120 -4.24 15.69 -17.87
N LEU A 121 -3.64 15.86 -19.06
CA LEU A 121 -4.32 16.47 -20.19
C LEU A 121 -5.56 15.67 -20.61
N MET A 122 -5.44 14.35 -20.73
CA MET A 122 -6.56 13.47 -21.06
C MET A 122 -7.66 13.53 -20.00
N PHE A 123 -7.30 13.55 -18.71
CA PHE A 123 -8.26 13.68 -17.61
C PHE A 123 -9.02 15.02 -17.66
N LEU A 124 -8.33 16.13 -17.94
CA LEU A 124 -8.96 17.45 -18.05
C LEU A 124 -9.89 17.54 -19.26
N ILE A 125 -9.49 16.99 -20.41
CA ILE A 125 -10.33 16.93 -21.61
C ILE A 125 -11.59 16.09 -21.36
N GLY A 126 -11.50 15.04 -20.55
CA GLY A 126 -12.63 14.19 -20.15
C GLY A 126 -13.57 14.81 -19.11
N SER A 127 -13.16 15.88 -18.42
CA SER A 127 -13.93 16.52 -17.34
C SER A 127 -15.42 16.81 -17.61
N PRO A 128 -15.85 17.29 -18.80
CA PRO A 128 -17.26 17.52 -19.08
C PRO A 128 -18.10 16.24 -19.19
N PHE A 129 -17.49 15.08 -19.40
CA PHE A 129 -18.17 13.80 -19.54
C PHE A 129 -18.31 13.03 -18.22
N TYR A 130 -17.65 13.48 -17.16
CA TYR A 130 -17.64 12.76 -15.89
C TYR A 130 -18.87 13.04 -15.03
N VAL A 131 -19.41 11.96 -14.44
CA VAL A 131 -20.41 12.01 -13.38
C VAL A 131 -19.73 12.46 -12.09
N LYS A 132 -20.24 13.55 -11.50
CA LYS A 132 -19.70 14.16 -10.28
C LYS A 132 -20.61 13.85 -9.10
N VAL A 133 -20.25 12.82 -8.33
CA VAL A 133 -20.99 12.38 -7.15
C VAL A 133 -20.85 13.40 -6.01
N LYS A 134 -21.94 13.63 -5.26
CA LYS A 134 -21.91 14.52 -4.08
C LYS A 134 -21.10 13.89 -2.95
N ALA A 135 -20.30 14.70 -2.26
CA ALA A 135 -19.51 14.24 -1.12
C ALA A 135 -20.43 13.71 0.00
N LYS A 136 -20.12 12.51 0.49
CA LYS A 136 -20.68 11.97 1.74
C LYS A 136 -19.96 12.58 2.94
N GLU A 137 -20.60 12.59 4.10
CA GLU A 137 -19.99 13.10 5.35
C GLU A 137 -18.65 12.41 5.65
N SER A 138 -17.74 13.15 6.30
CA SER A 138 -16.39 12.64 6.56
C SER A 138 -16.37 11.63 7.70
N LEU A 139 -16.09 10.37 7.36
CA LEU A 139 -15.84 9.28 8.30
C LEU A 139 -14.80 9.62 9.38
N PHE A 140 -13.78 10.42 9.04
CA PHE A 140 -12.76 10.85 10.00
C PHE A 140 -13.33 11.75 11.10
N ILE A 141 -14.25 12.64 10.74
CA ILE A 141 -14.93 13.50 11.71
C ILE A 141 -15.81 12.62 12.62
N GLY A 142 -16.51 11.64 12.06
CA GLY A 142 -17.30 10.67 12.83
C GLY A 142 -16.46 9.86 13.84
N LEU A 143 -15.28 9.39 13.43
CA LEU A 143 -14.36 8.69 14.33
C LEU A 143 -13.84 9.59 15.46
N LEU A 144 -13.48 10.85 15.16
CA LEU A 144 -13.06 11.82 16.16
C LEU A 144 -14.19 12.17 17.13
N GLN A 145 -15.40 12.33 16.62
CA GLN A 145 -16.61 12.53 17.43
C GLN A 145 -16.84 11.35 18.38
N ALA A 146 -16.67 10.11 17.92
CA ALA A 146 -16.78 8.92 18.78
C ALA A 146 -15.75 8.92 19.92
N VAL A 147 -14.49 9.27 19.64
CA VAL A 147 -13.43 9.40 20.67
C VAL A 147 -13.80 10.47 21.69
N VAL A 148 -14.16 11.67 21.22
CA VAL A 148 -14.46 12.82 22.08
C VAL A 148 -15.71 12.58 22.91
N ALA A 149 -16.77 12.03 22.32
CA ALA A 149 -18.02 11.71 23.01
C ALA A 149 -17.80 10.63 24.08
N ALA A 150 -17.04 9.57 23.78
CA ALA A 150 -16.68 8.53 24.76
C ALA A 150 -15.89 9.12 25.93
N PHE A 151 -14.93 10.01 25.64
CA PHE A 151 -14.10 10.64 26.68
C PHE A 151 -14.91 11.58 27.57
N ARG A 152 -15.78 12.40 27.00
CA ARG A 152 -16.68 13.31 27.75
C ARG A 152 -17.63 12.55 28.66
N LYS A 153 -18.12 11.38 28.23
CA LYS A 153 -19.04 10.51 28.99
C LYS A 153 -18.32 9.48 29.87
N ARG A 154 -16.99 9.58 30.05
CA ARG A 154 -16.18 8.62 30.85
C ARG A 154 -16.54 8.60 32.34
N ASN A 155 -16.99 9.72 32.90
CA ASN A 155 -17.31 9.80 34.34
C ASN A 155 -18.81 9.66 34.63
N SER A 156 -19.64 9.50 33.60
CA SER A 156 -21.07 9.31 33.77
C SER A 156 -21.35 7.89 34.28
N SER A 157 -22.05 7.78 35.40
CA SER A 157 -22.54 6.52 35.96
C SER A 157 -23.74 6.02 35.14
N LEU A 158 -23.51 5.57 33.91
CA LEU A 158 -24.58 4.96 33.12
C LEU A 158 -24.74 3.48 33.50
N PRO A 159 -25.95 3.03 33.87
CA PRO A 159 -26.23 1.61 34.02
C PRO A 159 -26.17 0.98 32.62
N LEU A 160 -25.12 0.18 32.39
CA LEU A 160 -24.98 -0.63 31.18
C LEU A 160 -25.90 -1.85 31.29
N THR A 161 -27.21 -1.63 31.32
CA THR A 161 -28.21 -2.71 31.37
C THR A 161 -28.46 -3.21 29.96
N ASP A 162 -28.34 -4.52 29.74
CA ASP A 162 -28.42 -5.22 28.43
C ASP A 162 -29.79 -5.15 27.72
N SER A 163 -30.73 -4.32 28.17
CA SER A 163 -32.14 -4.39 27.76
C SER A 163 -32.80 -3.03 27.56
N CYS A 164 -32.25 -2.18 26.68
CA CYS A 164 -33.00 -1.02 26.16
C CYS A 164 -32.50 -0.64 24.76
N ASP A 165 -33.21 -1.08 23.72
CA ASP A 165 -32.90 -0.78 22.31
C ASP A 165 -33.14 0.71 21.97
N ASP A 166 -33.96 1.40 22.77
CA ASP A 166 -34.31 2.83 22.65
C ASP A 166 -33.33 3.80 23.34
N CYS A 167 -32.32 3.29 24.05
CA CYS A 167 -31.31 4.13 24.74
C CYS A 167 -30.12 4.52 23.85
N TYR A 168 -30.07 4.01 22.62
CA TYR A 168 -28.96 4.23 21.69
C TYR A 168 -29.34 5.20 20.58
N TYR A 169 -28.46 6.15 20.29
CA TYR A 169 -28.66 7.06 19.17
C TYR A 169 -28.41 6.34 17.84
N ARG A 170 -29.50 6.01 17.14
CA ARG A 170 -29.52 5.35 15.84
C ARG A 170 -30.07 6.30 14.77
N PRO A 171 -29.26 6.73 13.78
CA PRO A 171 -29.77 7.47 12.64
C PRO A 171 -30.80 6.61 11.89
N ARG A 172 -31.89 7.24 11.43
CA ARG A 172 -33.06 6.58 10.81
C ARG A 172 -32.74 5.75 9.55
N GLU A 173 -31.56 5.96 8.96
CA GLU A 173 -31.10 5.34 7.69
C GLU A 173 -29.98 4.30 7.88
N SER A 174 -29.55 3.98 9.11
CA SER A 174 -28.44 3.05 9.34
C SER A 174 -28.91 1.59 9.36
N GLU A 175 -28.24 0.70 8.62
CA GLU A 175 -28.39 -0.75 8.72
C GLU A 175 -28.16 -1.22 10.17
N LEU A 176 -28.93 -2.23 10.60
CA LEU A 176 -28.93 -2.79 11.96
C LEU A 176 -27.55 -3.36 12.35
N LEU A 177 -26.66 -2.54 12.92
CA LEU A 177 -25.54 -3.05 13.71
C LEU A 177 -25.99 -3.18 15.17
N ALA A 178 -26.02 -4.41 15.66
CA ALA A 178 -26.19 -4.68 17.09
C ALA A 178 -24.95 -4.16 17.85
N PRO A 179 -25.12 -3.43 18.96
CA PRO A 179 -24.01 -2.95 19.78
C PRO A 179 -23.09 -4.10 20.21
N SER A 180 -21.78 -3.96 19.99
CA SER A 180 -20.81 -4.96 20.44
C SER A 180 -20.45 -4.76 21.92
N ASN A 181 -20.32 -5.87 22.65
CA ASN A 181 -19.88 -5.87 24.05
C ASN A 181 -18.37 -5.59 24.23
N ASP A 182 -17.57 -5.66 23.16
CA ASP A 182 -16.15 -5.34 23.26
C ASP A 182 -15.93 -3.83 23.34
N PHE A 183 -14.93 -3.44 24.12
CA PHE A 183 -14.62 -2.04 24.47
C PHE A 183 -15.84 -1.27 25.00
N ARG A 184 -16.50 -1.81 26.04
CA ARG A 184 -17.69 -1.24 26.69
C ARG A 184 -17.60 0.24 27.08
N SER A 185 -16.39 0.78 27.27
CA SER A 185 -16.16 2.21 27.49
C SER A 185 -16.55 3.08 26.29
N LEU A 186 -16.38 2.59 25.06
CA LEU A 186 -16.75 3.26 23.81
C LEU A 186 -18.27 3.26 23.59
N ASN A 187 -19.01 2.31 24.19
CA ASN A 187 -20.48 2.27 24.12
C ASN A 187 -21.11 3.54 24.69
N ARG A 188 -20.38 4.24 25.58
CA ARG A 188 -20.81 5.49 26.18
C ARG A 188 -20.94 6.64 25.19
N ALA A 189 -20.28 6.59 24.03
CA ALA A 189 -20.33 7.64 23.03
C ALA A 189 -21.72 7.84 22.42
N TYR A 190 -22.51 6.76 22.32
CA TYR A 190 -23.80 6.73 21.63
C TYR A 190 -24.99 6.49 22.57
N MET A 191 -24.77 6.44 23.88
CA MET A 191 -25.86 6.37 24.85
C MET A 191 -26.50 7.75 25.04
N ILE A 192 -27.83 7.79 24.92
CA ILE A 192 -28.66 8.96 25.18
C ILE A 192 -28.74 9.15 26.70
N GLN A 193 -28.33 10.31 27.20
CA GLN A 193 -28.42 10.62 28.64
C GLN A 193 -29.71 11.34 28.97
N ASP A 194 -30.08 12.29 28.11
CA ASP A 194 -31.32 13.05 28.24
C ASP A 194 -31.90 13.30 26.84
N PRO A 195 -33.01 12.62 26.46
CA PRO A 195 -33.63 12.80 25.15
C PRO A 195 -34.01 14.23 24.82
N GLN A 196 -34.33 15.09 25.80
CA GLN A 196 -34.70 16.49 25.54
C GLN A 196 -33.51 17.40 25.27
N ARG A 197 -32.31 17.02 25.73
CA ARG A 197 -31.08 17.80 25.56
C ARG A 197 -30.22 17.27 24.42
N ASP A 198 -30.19 15.95 24.27
CA ASP A 198 -29.29 15.27 23.35
C ASP A 198 -29.89 15.11 21.94
N LEU A 199 -31.22 15.22 21.80
CA LEU A 199 -31.92 15.09 20.52
C LEU A 199 -32.64 16.39 20.15
N ASN A 200 -32.56 16.72 18.86
CA ASN A 200 -33.40 17.74 18.25
C ASN A 200 -34.82 17.18 18.00
N PRO A 201 -35.82 18.04 17.72
CA PRO A 201 -37.20 17.61 17.46
C PRO A 201 -37.35 16.68 16.25
N ASP A 202 -36.38 16.70 15.33
CA ASP A 202 -36.29 15.84 14.15
C ASP A 202 -35.67 14.45 14.45
N GLY A 203 -35.23 14.22 15.69
CA GLY A 203 -34.53 13.01 16.12
C GLY A 203 -33.04 12.98 15.80
N SER A 204 -32.46 14.08 15.29
CA SER A 204 -31.01 14.20 15.08
C SER A 204 -30.27 14.54 16.38
N ALA A 205 -28.98 14.20 16.45
CA ALA A 205 -28.15 14.56 17.60
C ALA A 205 -28.00 16.09 17.70
N SER A 206 -28.37 16.65 18.85
CA SER A 206 -28.23 18.07 19.19
C SER A 206 -26.77 18.53 19.15
N ASN A 207 -25.84 17.67 19.56
CA ASN A 207 -24.41 17.88 19.41
C ASN A 207 -23.65 16.57 19.07
N PRO A 208 -23.18 16.41 17.83
CA PRO A 208 -22.43 15.23 17.38
C PRO A 208 -21.16 14.92 18.20
N TRP A 209 -20.59 15.90 18.90
CA TRP A 209 -19.39 15.73 19.73
C TRP A 209 -19.68 15.26 21.16
N SER A 210 -20.95 15.20 21.57
CA SER A 210 -21.38 14.61 22.85
C SER A 210 -22.28 13.39 22.67
N LEU A 211 -22.98 13.28 21.54
CA LEU A 211 -23.78 12.11 21.17
C LEU A 211 -23.43 11.69 19.73
N CYS A 212 -22.70 10.59 19.61
CA CYS A 212 -22.24 10.05 18.34
C CYS A 212 -23.15 8.90 17.88
N SER A 213 -23.26 8.66 16.56
CA SER A 213 -23.94 7.48 16.02
C SER A 213 -23.27 6.17 16.46
N VAL A 214 -24.06 5.12 16.65
CA VAL A 214 -23.59 3.74 16.89
C VAL A 214 -22.61 3.32 15.79
N GLU A 215 -22.88 3.64 14.53
CA GLU A 215 -22.03 3.25 13.38
C GLU A 215 -20.58 3.76 13.54
N HIS A 216 -20.40 5.04 13.89
CA HIS A 216 -19.08 5.63 14.06
C HIS A 216 -18.31 5.04 15.25
N ALA A 217 -19.01 4.72 16.34
CA ALA A 217 -18.39 4.12 17.52
C ALA A 217 -18.00 2.64 17.28
N GLU A 218 -18.86 1.86 16.63
CA GLU A 218 -18.54 0.48 16.25
C GLU A 218 -17.42 0.44 15.19
N SER A 219 -17.41 1.39 14.25
CA SER A 219 -16.31 1.60 13.30
C SER A 219 -14.97 1.85 14.02
N LEU A 220 -14.98 2.71 15.05
CA LEU A 220 -13.79 2.98 15.87
C LEU A 220 -13.33 1.74 16.64
N LYS A 221 -14.26 0.94 17.18
CA LYS A 221 -13.90 -0.33 17.85
C LYS A 221 -13.29 -1.32 16.87
N ALA A 222 -13.85 -1.46 15.68
CA ALA A 222 -13.29 -2.32 14.64
C ALA A 222 -11.86 -1.90 14.30
N LEU A 223 -11.61 -0.59 14.17
CA LEU A 223 -10.26 -0.04 13.96
C LEU A 223 -9.30 -0.43 15.07
N ILE A 224 -9.69 -0.27 16.33
CA ILE A 224 -8.86 -0.63 17.49
C ILE A 224 -8.53 -2.12 17.52
N ARG A 225 -9.46 -3.00 17.12
CA ARG A 225 -9.23 -4.46 17.04
C ARG A 225 -8.24 -4.83 15.94
N VAL A 226 -8.30 -4.13 14.82
CA VAL A 226 -7.45 -4.41 13.65
C VAL A 226 -6.02 -3.93 13.87
N LEU A 227 -5.81 -2.85 14.63
CA LEU A 227 -4.50 -2.20 14.82
C LEU A 227 -3.36 -3.15 15.25
N PRO A 228 -3.52 -4.03 16.27
CA PRO A 228 -2.47 -4.97 16.65
C PRO A 228 -2.07 -5.91 15.50
N MET A 229 -3.04 -6.47 14.79
CA MET A 229 -2.79 -7.37 13.66
C MET A 229 -2.17 -6.61 12.48
N TRP A 230 -2.65 -5.41 12.17
CA TRP A 230 -2.02 -4.56 11.15
C TRP A 230 -0.56 -4.24 11.48
N SER A 231 -0.24 -4.00 12.75
CA SER A 231 1.14 -3.72 13.18
C SER A 231 2.10 -4.88 12.95
N THR A 232 1.63 -6.13 12.97
CA THR A 232 2.49 -7.29 12.63
C THR A 232 2.97 -7.25 11.17
N GLY A 233 2.23 -6.57 10.29
CA GLY A 233 2.63 -6.32 8.91
C GLY A 233 3.87 -5.44 8.78
N PHE A 234 4.27 -4.70 9.83
CA PHE A 234 5.49 -3.89 9.78
C PHE A 234 6.75 -4.69 9.41
N MET A 235 6.82 -5.95 9.84
CA MET A 235 7.97 -6.81 9.53
C MET A 235 8.12 -7.08 8.04
N ILE A 236 7.02 -7.23 7.31
CA ILE A 236 7.09 -7.43 5.85
C ILE A 236 7.57 -6.15 5.14
N PHE A 237 7.27 -4.98 5.71
CA PHE A 237 7.77 -3.72 5.17
C PHE A 237 9.27 -3.55 5.41
N VAL A 238 9.77 -4.00 6.56
CA VAL A 238 11.21 -3.99 6.87
C VAL A 238 11.97 -4.88 5.87
N THR A 239 11.46 -6.06 5.57
CA THR A 239 12.11 -6.95 4.59
C THR A 239 12.03 -6.37 3.17
N ALA A 240 10.95 -5.69 2.80
CA ALA A 240 10.85 -5.02 1.50
C ALA A 240 11.87 -3.88 1.29
N ARG A 241 12.38 -3.24 2.37
CA ARG A 241 13.46 -2.24 2.28
C ARG A 241 14.78 -2.81 1.75
N GLN A 242 14.95 -4.13 1.80
CA GLN A 242 16.10 -4.81 1.19
C GLN A 242 16.19 -4.59 -0.32
N PHE A 243 15.12 -4.15 -0.99
CA PHE A 243 15.17 -3.85 -2.41
C PHE A 243 16.32 -2.90 -2.77
N SER A 244 16.48 -1.80 -2.02
CA SER A 244 17.55 -0.83 -2.27
C SER A 244 18.94 -1.46 -2.12
N PHE A 245 19.15 -2.27 -1.08
CA PHE A 245 20.42 -2.97 -0.87
C PHE A 245 20.67 -4.03 -1.95
N SER A 246 19.64 -4.75 -2.37
CA SER A 246 19.74 -5.76 -3.42
C SER A 246 20.11 -5.15 -4.77
N VAL A 247 19.63 -3.93 -5.08
CA VAL A 247 20.07 -3.20 -6.28
C VAL A 247 21.56 -2.83 -6.19
N LEU A 248 22.04 -2.40 -5.02
CA LEU A 248 23.47 -2.14 -4.81
C LEU A 248 24.31 -3.41 -4.95
N GLN A 249 23.89 -4.52 -4.34
CA GLN A 249 24.55 -5.83 -4.49
C GLN A 249 24.63 -6.23 -5.96
N THR A 250 23.51 -6.13 -6.68
CA THR A 250 23.42 -6.49 -8.11
C THR A 250 24.39 -5.69 -8.97
N LYS A 251 24.68 -4.42 -8.63
CA LYS A 251 25.67 -3.61 -9.36
C LYS A 251 27.11 -4.13 -9.26
N THR A 252 27.42 -4.88 -8.21
CA THR A 252 28.75 -5.48 -7.96
C THR A 252 28.84 -6.95 -8.42
N MET A 253 27.82 -7.45 -9.12
CA MET A 253 27.72 -8.85 -9.56
C MET A 253 27.62 -8.92 -11.07
N ASP A 254 27.89 -10.08 -11.65
CA ASP A 254 27.73 -10.29 -13.09
C ASP A 254 26.24 -10.35 -13.48
N ARG A 255 25.80 -9.40 -14.29
CA ARG A 255 24.40 -9.21 -14.71
C ARG A 255 24.10 -9.78 -16.09
N HIS A 256 25.03 -10.49 -16.72
CA HIS A 256 24.80 -11.13 -18.02
C HIS A 256 23.97 -12.40 -17.87
N ILE A 257 22.73 -12.36 -18.38
CA ILE A 257 21.87 -13.57 -18.51
C ILE A 257 22.10 -14.23 -19.87
N PHE A 258 22.28 -13.39 -20.89
CA PHE A 258 22.63 -13.78 -22.25
C PHE A 258 24.00 -13.18 -22.60
N PRO A 259 24.78 -13.82 -23.48
CA PRO A 259 26.15 -13.38 -23.79
C PRO A 259 26.29 -11.92 -24.27
N GLN A 260 25.20 -11.31 -24.77
CA GLN A 260 25.21 -9.95 -25.34
C GLN A 260 24.31 -8.95 -24.61
N PHE A 261 23.64 -9.37 -23.53
CA PHE A 261 22.67 -8.50 -22.84
C PHE A 261 22.92 -8.46 -21.33
N GLU A 262 23.34 -7.28 -20.87
CA GLU A 262 23.47 -6.96 -19.46
C GLU A 262 22.14 -6.39 -18.94
N VAL A 263 21.59 -7.03 -17.91
CA VAL A 263 20.32 -6.60 -17.33
C VAL A 263 20.57 -5.42 -16.36
N PRO A 264 19.75 -4.36 -16.40
CA PRO A 264 19.85 -3.27 -15.43
C PRO A 264 19.64 -3.80 -14.01
N ALA A 265 20.46 -3.35 -13.05
CA ALA A 265 20.43 -3.88 -11.68
C ALA A 265 19.05 -3.79 -11.01
N ALA A 266 18.32 -2.70 -11.23
CA ALA A 266 16.97 -2.49 -10.70
C ALA A 266 15.91 -3.42 -11.30
N SER A 267 16.15 -3.94 -12.51
CA SER A 267 15.20 -4.79 -13.24
C SER A 267 15.10 -6.20 -12.67
N PHE A 268 15.99 -6.61 -11.76
CA PHE A 268 15.88 -7.88 -11.03
C PHE A 268 14.61 -7.96 -10.15
N SER A 269 13.96 -6.83 -9.85
CA SER A 269 12.61 -6.79 -9.28
C SER A 269 11.56 -7.57 -10.09
N VAL A 270 11.77 -7.77 -11.39
CA VAL A 270 10.85 -8.54 -12.25
C VAL A 270 10.66 -9.97 -11.74
N PHE A 271 11.71 -10.60 -11.20
CA PHE A 271 11.58 -11.96 -10.65
C PHE A 271 10.62 -12.02 -9.45
N MET A 272 10.59 -10.98 -8.62
CA MET A 272 9.63 -10.85 -7.54
C MET A 272 8.20 -10.75 -8.09
N MET A 273 7.98 -9.95 -9.14
CA MET A 273 6.65 -9.79 -9.76
C MET A 273 6.16 -11.07 -10.44
N ILE A 274 7.06 -11.80 -11.10
CA ILE A 274 6.76 -13.11 -11.70
C ILE A 274 6.35 -14.10 -10.60
N ALA A 275 7.15 -14.20 -9.52
CA ALA A 275 6.85 -15.10 -8.42
C ALA A 275 5.53 -14.75 -7.71
N PHE A 276 5.27 -13.46 -7.48
CA PHE A 276 3.99 -12.96 -6.96
C PHE A 276 2.81 -13.42 -7.82
N THR A 277 2.92 -13.25 -9.15
CA THR A 277 1.86 -13.62 -10.09
C THR A 277 1.64 -15.12 -10.14
N ILE A 278 2.73 -15.91 -10.22
CA ILE A 278 2.68 -17.37 -10.21
C ILE A 278 2.03 -17.86 -8.90
N TRP A 279 2.38 -17.27 -7.76
CA TRP A 279 1.80 -17.64 -6.48
C TRP A 279 0.30 -17.41 -6.44
N ILE A 280 -0.20 -16.26 -6.91
CA ILE A 280 -1.65 -16.00 -6.98
C ILE A 280 -2.35 -17.05 -7.83
N ILE A 281 -1.84 -17.34 -9.03
CA ILE A 281 -2.43 -18.33 -9.93
C ILE A 281 -2.47 -19.72 -9.27
N ILE A 282 -1.37 -20.14 -8.65
CA ILE A 282 -1.29 -21.42 -7.93
C ILE A 282 -2.25 -21.42 -6.74
N TYR A 283 -2.34 -20.31 -6.01
CA TYR A 283 -3.20 -20.20 -4.84
C TYR A 283 -4.67 -20.37 -5.22
N ASP A 284 -5.14 -19.56 -6.17
CA ASP A 284 -6.56 -19.54 -6.55
C ASP A 284 -6.97 -20.81 -7.30
N SER A 285 -6.11 -21.33 -8.18
CA SER A 285 -6.46 -22.49 -9.01
C SER A 285 -6.34 -23.82 -8.24
N VAL A 286 -5.28 -23.95 -7.44
CA VAL A 286 -4.91 -25.23 -6.81
C VAL A 286 -5.19 -25.22 -5.32
N LEU A 287 -4.63 -24.27 -4.57
CA LEU A 287 -4.71 -24.28 -3.11
C LEU A 287 -6.15 -24.03 -2.60
N VAL A 288 -6.90 -23.10 -3.19
CA VAL A 288 -8.31 -22.87 -2.82
C VAL A 288 -9.14 -24.13 -3.09
N SER A 289 -9.01 -24.73 -4.28
CA SER A 289 -9.74 -25.96 -4.66
C SER A 289 -9.43 -27.14 -3.74
N LEU A 290 -8.19 -27.27 -3.27
CA LEU A 290 -7.76 -28.34 -2.37
C LEU A 290 -8.17 -28.04 -0.93
N LEU A 291 -7.81 -26.88 -0.42
CA LEU A 291 -7.90 -26.55 1.00
C LEU A 291 -9.32 -26.19 1.43
N SER A 292 -10.14 -25.59 0.56
CA SER A 292 -11.53 -25.25 0.90
C SER A 292 -12.34 -26.47 1.37
N LYS A 293 -12.05 -27.66 0.81
CA LYS A 293 -12.66 -28.93 1.20
C LYS A 293 -12.24 -29.41 2.60
N TYR A 294 -11.03 -29.07 3.04
CA TYR A 294 -10.47 -29.53 4.32
C TYR A 294 -10.64 -28.51 5.44
N THR A 295 -10.49 -27.22 5.13
CA THR A 295 -10.54 -26.14 6.11
C THR A 295 -11.96 -25.64 6.37
N GLY A 296 -12.89 -25.91 5.46
CA GLY A 296 -14.27 -25.40 5.51
C GLY A 296 -14.38 -23.90 5.19
N TRP A 297 -13.29 -23.25 4.76
CA TRP A 297 -13.29 -21.84 4.37
C TRP A 297 -13.42 -21.69 2.85
N PRO A 298 -14.32 -20.83 2.34
CA PRO A 298 -14.51 -20.66 0.89
C PRO A 298 -13.26 -20.13 0.18
N GLY A 299 -12.43 -19.35 0.88
CA GLY A 299 -11.13 -18.85 0.38
C GLY A 299 -9.94 -19.80 0.58
N GLY A 300 -10.15 -21.05 1.00
CA GLY A 300 -9.08 -22.02 1.25
C GLY A 300 -8.43 -21.82 2.62
N LEU A 301 -7.55 -20.85 2.80
CA LEU A 301 -6.94 -20.56 4.12
C LEU A 301 -7.62 -19.36 4.79
N SER A 302 -7.67 -19.36 6.13
CA SER A 302 -8.14 -18.19 6.85
C SER A 302 -7.21 -16.99 6.61
N PRO A 303 -7.72 -15.74 6.61
CA PRO A 303 -6.92 -14.54 6.34
C PRO A 303 -5.69 -14.42 7.25
N VAL A 304 -5.85 -14.77 8.53
CA VAL A 304 -4.78 -14.73 9.54
C VAL A 304 -3.66 -15.75 9.22
N ILE A 305 -4.02 -16.95 8.77
CA ILE A 305 -3.02 -17.96 8.38
C ILE A 305 -2.26 -17.48 7.14
N ARG A 306 -2.95 -16.91 6.14
CA ARG A 306 -2.32 -16.33 4.94
C ARG A 306 -1.31 -15.24 5.30
N MET A 307 -1.71 -14.33 6.20
CA MET A 307 -0.82 -13.28 6.73
C MET A 307 0.42 -13.87 7.41
N GLY A 308 0.25 -14.89 8.26
CA GLY A 308 1.33 -15.60 8.94
C GLY A 308 2.27 -16.34 7.98
N THR A 309 1.73 -17.01 6.96
CA THR A 309 2.52 -17.67 5.92
C THR A 309 3.44 -16.66 5.22
N GLY A 310 2.92 -15.50 4.83
CA GLY A 310 3.73 -14.47 4.19
C GLY A 310 4.86 -13.95 5.10
N LEU A 311 4.60 -13.80 6.41
CA LEU A 311 5.65 -13.42 7.37
C LEU A 311 6.76 -14.48 7.45
N ILE A 312 6.41 -15.77 7.57
CA ILE A 312 7.40 -16.86 7.61
C ILE A 312 8.23 -16.90 6.32
N VAL A 313 7.58 -16.77 5.16
CA VAL A 313 8.27 -16.74 3.87
C VAL A 313 9.20 -15.54 3.74
N SER A 314 8.81 -14.38 4.28
CA SER A 314 9.68 -13.19 4.30
C SER A 314 10.94 -13.42 5.16
N CYS A 315 10.83 -14.13 6.28
CA CYS A 315 12.00 -14.52 7.09
C CYS A 315 12.92 -15.47 6.32
N MET A 316 12.37 -16.44 5.60
CA MET A 316 13.17 -17.33 4.75
C MET A 316 13.90 -16.54 3.65
N SER A 317 13.23 -15.56 3.01
CA SER A 317 13.86 -14.66 2.05
C SER A 317 15.06 -13.92 2.64
N MET A 318 14.96 -13.46 3.89
CA MET A 318 16.07 -12.79 4.59
C MET A 318 17.24 -13.73 4.86
N VAL A 319 16.97 -14.99 5.19
CA VAL A 319 18.02 -16.01 5.36
C VAL A 319 18.77 -16.22 4.05
N PHE A 320 18.07 -16.37 2.92
CA PHE A 320 18.70 -16.47 1.61
C PHE A 320 19.51 -15.21 1.26
N SER A 321 18.99 -14.03 1.57
CA SER A 321 19.71 -12.77 1.36
C SER A 321 21.02 -12.71 2.15
N ALA A 322 20.99 -13.11 3.43
CA ALA A 322 22.18 -13.17 4.27
C ALA A 322 23.21 -14.18 3.75
N ILE A 323 22.75 -15.35 3.27
CA ILE A 323 23.63 -16.36 2.67
C ILE A 323 24.28 -15.81 1.39
N THR A 324 23.48 -15.27 0.47
CA THR A 324 24.00 -14.73 -0.80
C THR A 324 25.00 -13.59 -0.55
N GLU A 325 24.72 -12.68 0.38
CA GLU A 325 25.65 -11.62 0.73
C GLU A 325 26.93 -12.14 1.39
N SER A 326 26.83 -13.15 2.27
CA SER A 326 28.00 -13.77 2.90
C SER A 326 28.93 -14.39 1.85
N VAL A 327 28.37 -15.11 0.87
CA VAL A 327 29.13 -15.70 -0.24
C VAL A 327 29.72 -14.62 -1.14
N ARG A 328 28.94 -13.60 -1.51
CA ARG A 328 29.41 -12.47 -2.34
C ARG A 328 30.58 -11.74 -1.69
N ARG A 329 30.45 -11.42 -0.40
CA ARG A 329 31.49 -10.75 0.39
C ARG A 329 32.75 -11.60 0.50
N GLN A 330 32.62 -12.91 0.73
CA GLN A 330 33.76 -13.80 0.80
C GLN A 330 34.53 -13.85 -0.53
N ARG A 331 33.83 -13.94 -1.68
CA ARG A 331 34.50 -13.89 -2.99
C ARG A 331 35.17 -12.56 -3.26
N ALA A 332 34.53 -11.44 -2.89
CA ALA A 332 35.14 -10.12 -3.03
C ALA A 332 36.47 -10.02 -2.26
N ILE A 333 36.54 -10.61 -1.07
CA ILE A 333 37.77 -10.72 -0.26
C ILE A 333 38.82 -11.59 -0.98
N GLU A 334 38.43 -12.78 -1.45
CA GLU A 334 39.32 -13.72 -2.14
C GLU A 334 39.89 -13.14 -3.46
N GLU A 335 39.12 -12.28 -4.14
CA GLU A 335 39.52 -11.59 -5.37
C GLU A 335 40.33 -10.30 -5.11
N GLY A 336 40.48 -9.88 -3.85
CA GLY A 336 41.22 -8.67 -3.47
C GLY A 336 40.45 -7.36 -3.68
N HIS A 337 39.12 -7.42 -3.75
CA HIS A 337 38.20 -6.30 -3.96
C HIS A 337 37.63 -5.73 -2.64
N GLU A 338 38.30 -5.91 -1.51
CA GLU A 338 37.80 -5.52 -0.18
C GLU A 338 37.50 -4.02 -0.06
N ASP A 339 38.35 -3.18 -0.65
CA ASP A 339 38.29 -1.72 -0.58
C ASP A 339 37.73 -1.06 -1.85
N ASP A 340 37.32 -1.85 -2.86
CA ASP A 340 36.77 -1.32 -4.11
C ASP A 340 35.23 -1.44 -4.14
N PRO A 341 34.48 -0.36 -3.86
CA PRO A 341 33.02 -0.37 -3.87
C PRO A 341 32.41 -0.53 -5.28
N SER A 342 33.23 -0.43 -6.34
CA SER A 342 32.80 -0.50 -7.74
C SER A 342 33.23 -1.77 -8.46
N ALA A 343 34.03 -2.62 -7.81
CA ALA A 343 34.48 -3.88 -8.39
C ALA A 343 33.31 -4.84 -8.66
N ILE A 344 33.42 -5.55 -9.78
CA ILE A 344 32.48 -6.60 -10.17
C ILE A 344 33.06 -7.93 -9.70
N VAL A 345 32.40 -8.53 -8.71
CA VAL A 345 32.75 -9.85 -8.18
C VAL A 345 32.37 -10.92 -9.20
N ASN A 346 33.20 -11.97 -9.35
CA ASN A 346 32.89 -13.10 -10.23
C ASN A 346 31.79 -14.00 -9.64
N MET A 347 30.57 -13.48 -9.61
CA MET A 347 29.37 -14.12 -9.10
C MET A 347 28.16 -13.62 -9.89
N SER A 348 27.38 -14.54 -10.45
CA SER A 348 26.18 -14.17 -11.20
C SER A 348 25.11 -13.55 -10.28
N ALA A 349 24.51 -12.46 -10.73
CA ALA A 349 23.37 -11.81 -10.08
C ALA A 349 22.13 -12.73 -9.96
N MET A 350 22.09 -13.86 -10.67
CA MET A 350 21.06 -14.88 -10.53
C MET A 350 20.95 -15.49 -9.12
N TRP A 351 22.01 -15.41 -8.31
CA TRP A 351 21.98 -15.79 -6.90
C TRP A 351 21.01 -14.95 -6.05
N LEU A 352 20.56 -13.80 -6.56
CA LEU A 352 19.54 -12.97 -5.90
C LEU A 352 18.11 -13.41 -6.27
N VAL A 353 17.91 -14.26 -7.29
CA VAL A 353 16.57 -14.69 -7.69
C VAL A 353 15.80 -15.43 -6.58
N PRO A 354 16.42 -16.35 -5.80
CA PRO A 354 15.70 -17.02 -4.71
C PRO A 354 15.10 -16.07 -3.67
N GLN A 355 15.86 -15.06 -3.22
CA GLN A 355 15.34 -14.04 -2.30
C GLN A 355 14.21 -13.22 -2.95
N TYR A 356 14.34 -12.81 -4.21
CA TYR A 356 13.28 -12.07 -4.90
C TYR A 356 12.00 -12.89 -5.07
N ALA A 357 12.15 -14.17 -5.42
CA ALA A 357 11.02 -15.08 -5.60
C ALA A 357 10.28 -15.32 -4.27
N LEU A 358 11.02 -15.61 -3.20
CA LEU A 358 10.44 -15.78 -1.86
C LEU A 358 9.76 -14.50 -1.38
N LEU A 359 10.37 -13.33 -1.58
CA LEU A 359 9.75 -12.05 -1.24
C LEU A 359 8.45 -11.81 -2.03
N GLY A 360 8.42 -12.18 -3.32
CA GLY A 360 7.21 -12.11 -4.15
C GLY A 360 6.08 -12.99 -3.62
N VAL A 361 6.40 -14.23 -3.24
CA VAL A 361 5.45 -15.17 -2.60
C VAL A 361 4.98 -14.63 -1.24
N ALA A 362 5.89 -14.10 -0.42
CA ALA A 362 5.59 -13.53 0.88
C ALA A 362 4.57 -12.39 0.78
N GLU A 363 4.80 -11.47 -0.16
CA GLU A 363 3.93 -10.33 -0.43
C GLU A 363 2.56 -10.75 -0.97
N ALA A 364 2.51 -11.74 -1.86
CA ALA A 364 1.25 -12.25 -2.37
C ALA A 364 0.42 -12.92 -1.26
N ALA A 365 1.04 -13.75 -0.42
CA ALA A 365 0.37 -14.41 0.69
C ALA A 365 -0.10 -13.42 1.77
N HIS A 366 0.80 -12.51 2.20
CA HIS A 366 0.49 -11.56 3.25
C HIS A 366 -0.46 -10.46 2.79
N GLY A 367 -0.18 -9.83 1.65
CA GLY A 367 -0.93 -8.68 1.16
C GLY A 367 -2.39 -9.03 0.88
N VAL A 368 -2.64 -10.15 0.20
CA VAL A 368 -4.02 -10.62 -0.05
C VAL A 368 -4.71 -11.01 1.25
N GLY A 369 -4.03 -11.74 2.15
CA GLY A 369 -4.57 -12.11 3.46
C GLY A 369 -4.91 -10.90 4.33
N GLN A 370 -4.10 -9.84 4.27
CA GLN A 370 -4.31 -8.61 5.04
C GLN A 370 -5.52 -7.81 4.51
N ILE A 371 -5.68 -7.72 3.19
CA ILE A 371 -6.86 -7.09 2.58
C ILE A 371 -8.13 -7.85 2.96
N GLU A 372 -8.14 -9.18 2.82
CA GLU A 372 -9.29 -10.02 3.18
C GLU A 372 -9.63 -9.92 4.67
N PHE A 373 -8.61 -9.88 5.54
CA PHE A 373 -8.77 -9.66 6.97
C PHE A 373 -9.46 -8.32 7.26
N PHE A 374 -9.05 -7.23 6.61
CA PHE A 374 -9.71 -5.93 6.79
C PHE A 374 -11.16 -5.94 6.34
N TYR A 375 -11.46 -6.53 5.19
CA TYR A 375 -12.84 -6.61 4.70
C TYR A 375 -13.74 -7.51 5.56
N SER A 376 -13.18 -8.52 6.24
CA SER A 376 -13.96 -9.36 7.16
C SER A 376 -14.32 -8.68 8.49
N LEU A 377 -13.55 -7.65 8.89
CA LEU A 377 -13.71 -6.98 10.19
C LEU A 377 -14.29 -5.57 10.09
N PHE A 378 -14.06 -4.88 8.98
CA PHE A 378 -14.56 -3.53 8.78
C PHE A 378 -15.96 -3.54 8.18
N PRO A 379 -16.86 -2.65 8.67
CA PRO A 379 -18.12 -2.40 7.99
C PRO A 379 -17.87 -1.82 6.59
N LYS A 380 -18.84 -1.95 5.69
CA LYS A 380 -18.73 -1.48 4.30
C LYS A 380 -18.36 0.00 4.21
N SER A 381 -18.85 0.83 5.14
CA SER A 381 -18.52 2.26 5.22
C SER A 381 -17.02 2.52 5.43
N MET A 382 -16.27 1.58 6.01
CA MET A 382 -14.83 1.70 6.29
C MET A 382 -13.92 1.12 5.19
N SER A 383 -14.43 0.77 4.01
CA SER A 383 -13.60 0.25 2.90
C SER A 383 -12.45 1.21 2.52
N SER A 384 -12.69 2.52 2.56
CA SER A 384 -11.65 3.54 2.31
C SER A 384 -10.55 3.53 3.36
N ILE A 385 -10.89 3.29 4.64
CA ILE A 385 -9.95 3.15 5.75
C ILE A 385 -9.15 1.86 5.61
N ALA A 386 -9.78 0.76 5.21
CA ALA A 386 -9.10 -0.51 4.93
C ALA A 386 -8.01 -0.33 3.85
N SER A 387 -8.37 0.31 2.73
CA SER A 387 -7.40 0.65 1.67
C SER A 387 -6.33 1.62 2.15
N ALA A 388 -6.69 2.62 2.95
CA ALA A 388 -5.73 3.57 3.51
C ALA A 388 -4.73 2.88 4.44
N MET A 389 -5.18 2.01 5.34
CA MET A 389 -4.32 1.25 6.27
C MET A 389 -3.36 0.31 5.53
N TYR A 390 -3.86 -0.41 4.53
CA TYR A 390 -3.04 -1.22 3.64
C TYR A 390 -2.00 -0.36 2.90
N THR A 391 -2.45 0.78 2.37
CA THR A 391 -1.59 1.70 1.62
C THR A 391 -0.58 2.42 2.50
N THR A 392 -0.88 2.79 3.74
CA THR A 392 0.11 3.37 4.68
C THR A 392 1.21 2.38 5.03
N GLY A 393 0.91 1.08 5.03
CA GLY A 393 1.94 0.04 5.05
C GLY A 393 2.82 0.06 3.80
N LEU A 394 2.22 0.27 2.62
CA LEU A 394 2.92 0.36 1.33
C LEU A 394 3.62 1.70 1.04
N LEU A 395 3.17 2.83 1.61
CA LEU A 395 3.61 4.18 1.25
C LEU A 395 5.06 4.48 1.69
N HIS A 396 5.62 3.64 2.56
CA HIS A 396 7.04 3.62 2.85
C HIS A 396 7.90 3.01 1.72
N ARG A 397 7.34 2.62 0.56
CA ARG A 397 8.11 2.14 -0.61
C ARG A 397 8.63 3.25 -1.54
N VAL A 398 8.33 4.52 -1.28
CA VAL A 398 8.82 5.66 -2.09
C VAL A 398 10.07 6.27 -1.49
#